data_AF-A0A7X7VR79-F1
#
_entry.id   AF-A0A7X7VR79-F1
#
_cell.length_a   1.000
_cell.length_b   1.000
_cell.length_c   1.000
_cell.angle_alpha   90.00
_cell.angle_beta   90.00
_cell.angle_gamma   90.00
#
_symmetry.space_group_name_H-M   'P 1'
#
loop_
_entity.id
_entity.type
_entity.pdbx_description
1 polymer ?
#
loop_
_entity_poly.entity_id
_entity_poly.type
_entity_poly.pdbx_seq_one_letter_code
_entity_poly.pdbx_strand_id
1 'polypeptide(L)'
;VPAARLAIEGNGDFKAGDHCQFCKVKATCRERASYNMDLARYEFTNPDLLDDADISEILSRVDSLVSWASDVKEYALTQALAGKHYEGFKVVEGRSTRKYSDEEKVIEVVEHAGFDPYEKKLKGITAMTSELGRKKFNELLGDLIYKPQGKPVLVEDTDKRPVFNTAVTDFIDKGE
;
A
#
# COMPACT_ATOMS: atom_id res chain seq x y z
N VAL A 1 2.87 1.37 35.84
CA VAL A 1 2.19 0.15 35.32
C VAL A 1 2.15 0.25 33.81
N PRO A 2 2.50 -0.79 33.03
CA PRO A 2 2.45 -0.70 31.57
C PRO A 2 1.01 -0.42 31.11
N ALA A 3 0.83 0.53 30.18
CA ALA A 3 -0.50 0.91 29.67
C ALA A 3 -1.29 -0.29 29.12
N ALA A 4 -0.60 -1.28 28.55
CA ALA A 4 -1.19 -2.53 28.08
C ALA A 4 -1.85 -3.35 29.21
N ARG A 5 -1.27 -3.37 30.42
CA ARG A 5 -1.86 -4.10 31.56
C ARG A 5 -3.15 -3.45 32.02
N LEU A 6 -3.18 -2.11 32.09
CA LEU A 6 -4.39 -1.35 32.44
C LEU A 6 -5.49 -1.53 31.40
N ALA A 7 -5.14 -1.54 30.10
CA ALA A 7 -6.09 -1.78 29.03
C ALA A 7 -6.70 -3.20 29.09
N ILE A 8 -5.91 -4.22 29.42
CA ILE A 8 -6.41 -5.61 29.61
C ILE A 8 -7.37 -5.68 30.81
N GLU A 9 -7.07 -4.96 31.89
CA GLU A 9 -7.89 -4.87 33.10
C GLU A 9 -9.14 -3.98 32.91
N GLY A 10 -9.34 -3.40 31.72
CA GLY A 10 -10.47 -2.51 31.42
C GLY A 10 -10.37 -1.11 32.02
N ASN A 11 -9.23 -0.78 32.64
CA ASN A 11 -8.93 0.50 33.30
C ASN A 11 -8.02 1.40 32.46
N GLY A 12 -7.88 1.12 31.16
CA GLY A 12 -7.07 1.92 30.25
C GLY A 12 -7.90 3.02 29.60
N ASP A 13 -7.33 4.23 29.52
CA ASP A 13 -7.94 5.33 28.77
C ASP A 13 -7.82 5.12 27.26
N PHE A 14 -8.82 5.58 26.52
CA PHE A 14 -8.73 5.63 25.06
C PHE A 14 -7.78 6.74 24.64
N LYS A 15 -6.77 6.40 23.84
CA LYS A 15 -5.81 7.35 23.28
C LYS A 15 -5.44 6.93 21.86
N ALA A 16 -5.54 7.84 20.90
CA ALA A 16 -5.07 7.58 19.54
C ALA A 16 -3.52 7.63 19.46
N GLY A 17 -2.94 6.82 18.56
CA GLY A 17 -1.49 6.74 18.33
C GLY A 17 -1.10 5.42 17.66
N ASP A 18 0.22 5.17 17.50
CA ASP A 18 0.76 4.06 16.71
C ASP A 18 0.19 2.68 17.08
N HIS A 19 -0.05 2.45 18.36
CA HIS A 19 -0.60 1.22 18.90
C HIS A 19 -2.03 0.90 18.40
N CYS A 20 -2.74 1.88 17.83
CA CYS A 20 -4.08 1.69 17.27
C CYS A 20 -4.11 0.62 16.17
N GLN A 21 -3.02 0.42 15.43
CA GLN A 21 -2.94 -0.61 14.38
C GLN A 21 -3.15 -2.03 14.93
N PHE A 22 -2.79 -2.26 16.19
CA PHE A 22 -2.93 -3.55 16.89
C PHE A 22 -4.18 -3.62 17.79
N CYS A 23 -4.99 -2.56 17.85
CA CYS A 23 -6.11 -2.46 18.76
C CYS A 23 -7.32 -3.27 18.26
N LYS A 24 -7.96 -4.03 19.16
CA LYS A 24 -9.12 -4.87 18.82
C LYS A 24 -10.36 -4.07 18.41
N VAL A 25 -10.52 -2.86 18.95
CA VAL A 25 -11.66 -1.96 18.66
C VAL A 25 -11.27 -0.85 17.69
N LYS A 26 -10.17 -1.01 16.95
CA LYS A 26 -9.58 0.04 16.09
C LYS A 26 -10.52 0.64 15.04
N ALA A 27 -11.52 -0.12 14.58
CA ALA A 27 -12.51 0.34 13.60
C ALA A 27 -13.67 1.14 14.23
N THR A 28 -14.02 0.87 15.49
CA THR A 28 -15.19 1.45 16.18
C THR A 28 -14.81 2.38 17.34
N CYS A 29 -13.52 2.61 17.57
CA CYS A 29 -13.02 3.47 18.63
C CYS A 29 -13.37 4.95 18.35
N ARG A 30 -14.16 5.55 19.25
CA ARG A 30 -14.59 6.96 19.13
C ARG A 30 -13.39 7.92 19.20
N GLU A 31 -12.42 7.66 20.06
CA GLU A 31 -11.23 8.53 20.20
C GLU A 31 -10.37 8.52 18.92
N ARG A 32 -10.18 7.35 18.31
CA ARG A 32 -9.46 7.25 17.02
C ARG A 32 -10.25 7.94 15.91
N ALA A 33 -11.57 7.84 15.91
CA ALA A 33 -12.42 8.57 14.98
C ALA A 33 -12.26 10.09 15.16
N SER A 34 -12.32 10.60 16.39
CA SER A 34 -12.10 12.02 16.67
C SER A 34 -10.71 12.49 16.21
N TYR A 35 -9.65 11.74 16.57
CA TYR A 35 -8.27 12.08 16.18
C TYR A 35 -8.08 12.18 14.65
N ASN A 36 -8.70 11.28 13.89
CA ASN A 36 -8.64 11.30 12.43
C ASN A 36 -9.53 12.39 11.82
N MET A 37 -10.71 12.64 12.41
CA MET A 37 -11.60 13.73 12.01
C MET A 37 -11.06 15.11 12.38
N ASP A 38 -10.08 15.21 13.29
CA ASP A 38 -9.40 16.47 13.56
C ASP A 38 -8.66 17.01 12.33
N LEU A 39 -8.29 16.16 11.36
CA LEU A 39 -7.82 16.64 10.04
C LEU A 39 -8.89 17.41 9.26
N ALA A 40 -10.17 17.16 9.51
CA ALA A 40 -11.24 17.97 8.92
C ALA A 40 -11.31 19.38 9.54
N ARG A 41 -10.62 19.66 10.66
CA ARG A 41 -10.54 21.02 11.23
C ARG A 41 -9.73 21.98 10.36
N TYR A 42 -8.91 21.47 9.42
CA TYR A 42 -8.24 22.28 8.41
C TYR A 42 -9.20 22.85 7.35
N GLU A 43 -10.50 22.50 7.38
CA GLU A 43 -11.51 23.09 6.48
C GLU A 43 -11.78 24.60 6.67
N PHE A 44 -11.20 25.31 7.65
CA PHE A 44 -11.68 26.69 7.93
C PHE A 44 -10.62 27.78 8.15
N THR A 45 -9.35 27.54 7.86
CA THR A 45 -8.32 28.60 7.90
C THR A 45 -7.86 28.96 6.48
N ASN A 46 -8.81 29.50 5.70
CA ASN A 46 -8.70 30.15 4.39
C ASN A 46 -7.27 30.59 3.98
N PRO A 47 -6.68 29.92 2.97
CA PRO A 47 -6.73 30.40 1.59
C PRO A 47 -7.45 29.41 0.65
N ASP A 48 -7.74 29.80 -0.60
CA ASP A 48 -8.22 28.90 -1.66
C ASP A 48 -7.26 27.71 -1.94
N LEU A 49 -6.06 27.72 -1.37
CA LEU A 49 -4.97 26.76 -1.55
C LEU A 49 -4.32 26.42 -0.19
N LEU A 50 -3.90 25.17 -0.01
CA LEU A 50 -3.12 24.71 1.14
C LEU A 50 -1.68 25.28 1.09
N ASP A 51 -1.13 25.68 2.23
CA ASP A 51 0.29 26.06 2.34
C ASP A 51 1.20 24.85 2.68
N ASP A 52 2.53 25.06 2.66
CA ASP A 52 3.50 23.98 2.91
C ASP A 52 3.42 23.43 4.35
N ALA A 53 2.98 24.24 5.31
CA ALA A 53 2.82 23.82 6.70
C ALA A 53 1.57 22.97 6.86
N ASP A 54 0.47 23.35 6.19
CA ASP A 54 -0.74 22.54 6.09
C ASP A 54 -0.45 21.18 5.46
N ILE A 55 0.28 21.16 4.34
CA ILE A 55 0.65 19.91 3.65
C ILE A 55 1.50 19.02 4.56
N SER A 56 2.48 19.59 5.27
CA SER A 56 3.36 18.83 6.17
C SER A 56 2.61 18.19 7.34
N GLU A 57 1.66 18.90 7.94
CA GLU A 57 0.81 18.35 9.02
C GLU A 57 -0.23 17.34 8.50
N ILE A 58 -0.73 17.52 7.28
CA ILE A 58 -1.54 16.49 6.62
C ILE A 58 -0.69 15.23 6.41
N LEU A 59 0.53 15.36 5.87
CA LEU A 59 1.42 14.23 5.60
C LEU A 59 1.76 13.43 6.87
N SER A 60 1.91 14.09 8.03
CA SER A 60 2.19 13.40 9.30
C SER A 60 1.04 12.52 9.81
N ARG A 61 -0.18 12.70 9.28
CA ARG A 61 -1.40 12.01 9.76
C ARG A 61 -2.16 11.23 8.69
N VAL A 62 -1.95 11.54 7.40
CA VAL A 62 -2.77 11.01 6.29
C VAL A 62 -2.72 9.48 6.21
N ASP A 63 -1.56 8.86 6.48
CA ASP A 63 -1.44 7.41 6.45
C ASP A 63 -2.28 6.74 7.56
N SER A 64 -2.35 7.35 8.75
CA SER A 64 -3.24 6.90 9.82
C SER A 64 -4.71 7.03 9.44
N LEU A 65 -5.08 8.14 8.78
CA LEU A 65 -6.44 8.36 8.27
C LEU A 65 -6.81 7.31 7.21
N VAL A 66 -5.95 7.07 6.22
CA VAL A 66 -6.16 6.07 5.15
C VAL A 66 -6.25 4.66 5.73
N SER A 67 -5.37 4.32 6.67
CA SER A 67 -5.39 3.05 7.39
C SER A 67 -6.71 2.85 8.14
N TRP A 68 -7.15 3.85 8.91
CA TRP A 68 -8.42 3.78 9.64
C TRP A 68 -9.63 3.71 8.70
N ALA A 69 -9.67 4.49 7.62
CA ALA A 69 -10.74 4.42 6.64
C ALA A 69 -10.84 3.02 6.01
N SER A 70 -9.69 2.37 5.78
CA SER A 70 -9.63 0.99 5.30
C SER A 70 -10.15 -0.01 6.35
N ASP A 71 -9.74 0.13 7.61
CA ASP A 71 -10.23 -0.69 8.73
C ASP A 71 -11.76 -0.59 8.88
N VAL A 72 -12.33 0.62 8.73
CA VAL A 72 -13.78 0.85 8.82
C VAL A 72 -14.51 0.18 7.65
N LYS A 73 -13.99 0.28 6.43
CA LYS A 73 -14.57 -0.38 5.25
C LYS A 73 -14.58 -1.89 5.40
N GLU A 74 -13.48 -2.49 5.84
CA GLU A 74 -13.37 -3.94 6.06
C GLU A 74 -14.31 -4.42 7.16
N TYR A 75 -14.37 -3.69 8.28
CA TYR A 75 -15.31 -3.98 9.36
C TYR A 75 -16.77 -3.91 8.87
N ALA A 76 -17.15 -2.83 8.18
CA ALA A 76 -18.50 -2.65 7.66
C ALA A 76 -18.89 -3.75 6.67
N LEU A 77 -17.97 -4.14 5.77
CA LEU A 77 -18.19 -5.25 4.85
C LEU A 77 -18.40 -6.58 5.61
N THR A 78 -17.56 -6.87 6.60
CA THR A 78 -17.67 -8.09 7.41
C THR A 78 -19.02 -8.15 8.14
N GLN A 79 -19.45 -7.04 8.75
CA GLN A 79 -20.75 -6.95 9.41
C GLN A 79 -21.91 -7.07 8.40
N ALA A 80 -21.78 -6.48 7.22
CA ALA A 80 -22.80 -6.55 6.19
C ALA A 80 -22.97 -7.96 5.62
N LEU A 81 -21.86 -8.70 5.45
CA LEU A 81 -21.89 -10.13 5.12
C LEU A 81 -22.54 -10.98 6.22
N ALA A 82 -22.46 -10.56 7.48
CA ALA A 82 -23.16 -11.18 8.61
C ALA A 82 -24.65 -10.74 8.74
N GLY A 83 -25.16 -9.95 7.80
CA GLY A 83 -26.57 -9.54 7.74
C GLY A 83 -26.87 -8.13 8.26
N LYS A 84 -25.85 -7.34 8.67
CA LYS A 84 -26.05 -5.95 9.09
C LYS A 84 -26.29 -5.03 7.89
N HIS A 85 -27.34 -4.21 7.95
CA HIS A 85 -27.60 -3.23 6.89
C HIS A 85 -27.03 -1.85 7.26
N TYR A 86 -26.39 -1.18 6.30
CA TYR A 86 -25.94 0.20 6.40
C TYR A 86 -26.72 1.04 5.37
N GLU A 87 -27.40 2.10 5.82
CA GLU A 87 -28.21 2.96 4.95
C GLU A 87 -27.37 3.55 3.80
N GLY A 88 -27.89 3.48 2.57
CA GLY A 88 -27.18 3.91 1.36
C GLY A 88 -26.17 2.91 0.78
N PHE A 89 -25.94 1.76 1.44
CA PHE A 89 -24.99 0.75 0.99
C PHE A 89 -25.68 -0.60 0.75
N LYS A 90 -25.20 -1.33 -0.27
CA LYS A 90 -25.57 -2.73 -0.53
C LYS A 90 -24.32 -3.56 -0.76
N VAL A 91 -24.36 -4.82 -0.33
CA VAL A 91 -23.31 -5.79 -0.68
C VAL A 91 -23.61 -6.33 -2.07
N VAL A 92 -22.61 -6.30 -2.95
CA VAL A 92 -22.67 -6.84 -4.31
C VAL A 92 -21.43 -7.68 -4.56
N GLU A 93 -21.51 -8.55 -5.55
CA GLU A 93 -20.33 -9.26 -6.03
C GLU A 93 -19.30 -8.26 -6.58
N GLY A 94 -18.05 -8.44 -6.19
CA GLY A 94 -16.95 -7.63 -6.72
C GLY A 94 -16.75 -7.86 -8.22
N ARG A 95 -15.95 -7.00 -8.86
CA ARG A 95 -15.57 -7.24 -10.26
C ARG A 95 -14.79 -8.56 -10.36
N SER A 96 -15.38 -9.57 -10.99
CA SER A 96 -14.70 -10.81 -11.33
C SER A 96 -13.80 -10.61 -12.55
N THR A 97 -12.56 -11.07 -12.49
CA THR A 97 -11.74 -11.24 -13.70
C THR A 97 -12.07 -12.57 -14.35
N ARG A 98 -12.17 -12.58 -15.69
CA ARG A 98 -12.35 -13.83 -16.43
C ARG A 98 -11.09 -14.69 -16.25
N LYS A 99 -11.29 -15.98 -16.02
CA LYS A 99 -10.23 -17.00 -15.96
C LYS A 99 -10.59 -18.12 -16.92
N TYR A 100 -9.59 -18.77 -17.49
CA TYR A 100 -9.81 -20.00 -18.25
C TYR A 100 -10.29 -21.09 -17.30
N SER A 101 -11.30 -21.86 -17.74
CA SER A 101 -11.85 -22.97 -16.96
C SER A 101 -10.98 -24.23 -17.03
N ASP A 102 -10.21 -24.35 -18.11
CA ASP A 102 -9.33 -25.50 -18.42
C ASP A 102 -8.20 -24.97 -19.30
N GLU A 103 -7.02 -24.81 -18.71
CA GLU A 103 -5.86 -24.21 -19.39
C GLU A 103 -5.34 -25.13 -20.51
N GLU A 104 -5.41 -26.45 -20.33
CA GLU A 104 -4.93 -27.43 -21.33
C GLU A 104 -5.78 -27.38 -22.60
N LYS A 105 -7.12 -27.37 -22.46
CA LYS A 105 -8.01 -27.22 -23.62
C LYS A 105 -7.84 -25.88 -24.32
N VAL A 106 -7.54 -24.82 -23.57
CA VAL A 106 -7.29 -23.49 -24.16
C VAL A 106 -6.01 -23.52 -24.99
N ILE A 107 -4.93 -24.12 -24.46
CA ILE A 107 -3.68 -24.29 -25.20
C ILE A 107 -3.95 -25.06 -26.51
N GLU A 108 -4.62 -26.21 -26.44
CA GLU A 108 -4.92 -27.04 -27.62
C GLU A 108 -5.73 -26.27 -28.68
N VAL A 109 -6.80 -25.58 -28.27
CA VAL A 109 -7.66 -24.82 -29.19
C VAL A 109 -6.91 -23.66 -29.84
N VAL A 110 -6.07 -22.96 -29.07
CA VAL A 110 -5.30 -21.81 -29.55
C VAL A 110 -4.17 -22.25 -30.47
N GLU A 111 -3.45 -23.32 -30.14
CA GLU A 111 -2.42 -23.92 -30.99
C GLU A 111 -3.00 -24.49 -32.29
N HIS A 112 -4.15 -25.18 -32.22
CA HIS A 112 -4.86 -25.68 -33.41
C HIS A 112 -5.33 -24.55 -34.32
N ALA A 113 -5.69 -23.40 -33.76
CA ALA A 113 -6.02 -22.19 -34.50
C ALA A 113 -4.79 -21.45 -35.06
N GLY A 114 -3.57 -21.96 -34.82
CA GLY A 114 -2.32 -21.41 -35.34
C GLY A 114 -1.77 -20.22 -34.54
N PHE A 115 -2.21 -20.02 -33.30
CA PHE A 115 -1.72 -18.97 -32.40
C PHE A 115 -0.87 -19.56 -31.27
N ASP A 116 0.04 -18.76 -30.70
CA ASP A 116 0.84 -19.13 -29.52
C ASP A 116 0.07 -18.70 -28.25
N PRO A 117 -0.43 -19.63 -27.41
CA PRO A 117 -1.17 -19.29 -26.19
C PRO A 117 -0.28 -18.75 -25.06
N TYR A 118 1.05 -18.78 -25.23
CA TYR A 118 1.99 -18.44 -24.16
C TYR A 118 2.55 -17.02 -24.29
N GLU A 119 2.70 -16.36 -23.15
CA GLU A 119 3.46 -15.11 -23.05
C GLU A 119 4.94 -15.43 -22.79
N LYS A 120 5.80 -15.15 -23.76
CA LYS A 120 7.26 -15.28 -23.59
C LYS A 120 7.82 -14.06 -22.86
N LYS A 121 7.97 -14.17 -21.54
CA LYS A 121 8.51 -13.09 -20.70
C LYS A 121 9.92 -13.40 -20.20
N LEU A 122 10.79 -12.39 -20.19
CA LEU A 122 12.12 -12.48 -19.59
C LEU A 122 12.00 -12.82 -18.10
N LYS A 123 12.72 -13.85 -17.64
CA LYS A 123 12.76 -14.21 -16.22
C LYS A 123 13.33 -13.06 -15.41
N GLY A 124 12.70 -12.77 -14.27
CA GLY A 124 13.20 -11.76 -13.34
C GLY A 124 14.58 -12.14 -12.77
N ILE A 125 15.32 -11.13 -12.29
CA ILE A 125 16.68 -11.26 -11.76
C ILE A 125 16.79 -12.43 -10.78
N THR A 126 15.87 -12.58 -9.84
CA THR A 126 15.88 -13.66 -8.85
C THR A 126 15.74 -15.04 -9.49
N ALA A 127 14.80 -15.22 -10.41
CA ALA A 127 14.57 -16.49 -11.09
C ALA A 127 15.78 -16.86 -11.97
N MET A 128 16.34 -15.88 -12.68
CA MET A 128 17.52 -16.07 -13.51
C MET A 128 18.79 -16.35 -12.69
N THR A 129 18.92 -15.73 -11.51
CA THR A 129 20.02 -16.00 -10.55
C THR A 129 19.92 -17.43 -10.00
N SER A 130 18.72 -17.90 -9.68
CA SER A 130 18.51 -19.27 -9.18
C SER A 130 18.85 -20.33 -10.21
N GLU A 131 18.57 -20.07 -11.50
CA GLU A 131 18.80 -21.03 -12.59
C GLU A 131 20.26 -21.06 -13.05
N LEU A 132 20.90 -19.90 -13.22
CA LEU A 132 22.30 -19.81 -13.65
C LEU A 132 23.28 -20.02 -12.49
N GLY A 133 22.84 -19.79 -11.25
CA GLY A 133 23.69 -19.70 -10.08
C GLY A 133 24.44 -18.36 -10.01
N ARG A 134 24.68 -17.86 -8.79
CA ARG A 134 25.20 -16.50 -8.55
C ARG A 134 26.51 -16.17 -9.32
N LYS A 135 27.42 -17.15 -9.46
CA LYS A 135 28.70 -16.95 -10.17
C LYS A 135 28.48 -16.69 -11.67
N LYS A 136 27.80 -17.61 -12.38
CA LYS A 136 27.55 -17.46 -13.82
C LYS A 136 26.58 -16.31 -14.12
N PHE A 137 25.61 -16.08 -13.24
CA PHE A 137 24.70 -14.93 -13.35
C PHE A 137 25.47 -13.61 -13.37
N ASN A 138 26.40 -13.42 -12.43
CA ASN A 138 27.22 -12.21 -12.38
C ASN A 138 28.20 -12.11 -13.56
N GLU A 139 28.79 -13.23 -13.99
CA GLU A 139 29.71 -13.28 -15.14
C GLU A 139 29.01 -12.92 -16.46
N LEU A 140 27.79 -13.41 -16.67
CA LEU A 140 27.07 -13.25 -17.94
C LEU A 140 26.20 -12.00 -18.00
N LEU A 141 25.59 -11.64 -16.87
CA LEU A 141 24.54 -10.62 -16.81
C LEU A 141 24.90 -9.44 -15.90
N GLY A 142 26.04 -9.48 -15.20
CA GLY A 142 26.46 -8.42 -14.27
C GLY A 142 26.52 -7.05 -14.93
N ASP A 143 27.10 -6.98 -16.14
CA ASP A 143 27.22 -5.73 -16.92
C ASP A 143 25.89 -5.27 -17.54
N LEU A 144 24.87 -6.15 -17.53
CA LEU A 144 23.52 -5.88 -18.05
C LEU A 144 22.52 -5.53 -16.93
N ILE A 145 22.98 -5.50 -15.67
CA ILE A 145 22.14 -5.15 -14.52
C ILE A 145 22.45 -3.72 -14.11
N TYR A 146 21.54 -2.84 -14.44
CA TYR A 146 21.50 -1.50 -13.87
C TYR A 146 20.49 -1.48 -12.72
N LYS A 147 20.89 -0.96 -11.56
CA LYS A 147 19.97 -0.64 -10.47
C LYS A 147 19.55 0.82 -10.64
N PRO A 148 18.36 1.10 -11.22
CA PRO A 148 17.88 2.47 -11.26
C PRO A 148 17.75 3.02 -9.85
N GLN A 149 18.02 4.32 -9.73
CA GLN A 149 17.61 5.08 -8.55
C GLN A 149 16.11 4.86 -8.34
N GLY A 150 15.73 4.48 -7.12
CA GLY A 150 14.32 4.33 -6.77
C GLY A 150 13.59 5.66 -6.97
N LYS A 151 12.31 5.61 -7.33
CA LYS A 151 11.49 6.83 -7.39
C LYS A 151 11.57 7.56 -6.05
N PRO A 152 11.78 8.89 -6.04
CA PRO A 152 11.73 9.68 -4.81
C PRO A 152 10.39 9.47 -4.11
N VAL A 153 10.42 9.33 -2.79
CA VAL A 153 9.22 9.22 -1.94
C VAL A 153 9.41 10.20 -0.79
N LEU A 154 8.38 10.99 -0.50
CA LEU A 154 8.35 11.82 0.70
C LEU A 154 8.10 10.93 1.92
N VAL A 155 8.97 11.08 2.92
CA VAL A 155 8.90 10.37 4.20
C VAL A 155 9.26 11.34 5.32
N GLU A 156 8.90 11.00 6.55
CA GLU A 156 9.26 11.79 7.72
C GLU A 156 10.78 11.85 7.92
N ASP A 157 11.27 12.93 8.55
CA ASP A 157 12.69 13.13 8.88
C ASP A 157 13.27 12.06 9.83
N THR A 158 12.41 11.25 10.45
CA THR A 158 12.82 10.09 11.27
C THR A 158 13.30 8.92 10.42
N ASP A 159 12.99 8.89 9.12
CA ASP A 159 13.47 7.88 8.20
C ASP A 159 15.00 7.99 8.03
N LYS A 160 15.69 6.86 8.21
CA LYS A 160 17.16 6.81 8.20
C LYS A 160 17.76 6.88 6.79
N ARG A 161 16.93 6.80 5.74
CA ARG A 161 17.42 6.83 4.36
C ARG A 161 17.97 8.23 4.04
N PRO A 162 19.08 8.32 3.29
CA PRO A 162 19.67 9.61 2.94
C PRO A 162 18.71 10.43 2.09
N VAL A 163 18.77 11.76 2.26
CA VAL A 163 17.99 12.73 1.48
C VAL A 163 18.25 12.52 -0.02
N PHE A 164 17.18 12.55 -0.80
CA PHE A 164 17.27 12.36 -2.25
C PHE A 164 17.97 13.57 -2.90
N ASN A 165 19.07 13.34 -3.61
CA ASN A 165 19.83 14.38 -4.30
C ASN A 165 19.46 14.44 -5.79
N THR A 166 18.68 15.44 -6.21
CA THR A 166 18.24 15.67 -7.59
C THR A 166 19.38 16.06 -8.55
N ALA A 167 20.48 16.60 -8.05
CA ALA A 167 21.61 17.02 -8.89
C ALA A 167 22.35 15.86 -9.57
N VAL A 168 22.20 14.62 -9.12
CA VAL A 168 22.88 13.46 -9.73
C VAL A 168 22.04 12.84 -10.86
N THR A 169 20.71 12.99 -10.83
CA THR A 169 19.80 12.40 -11.81
C THR A 169 19.81 13.15 -13.15
N ASP A 170 19.94 14.48 -13.14
CA ASP A 170 19.92 15.32 -14.36
C ASP A 170 21.13 15.08 -15.29
N PHE A 171 22.24 14.54 -14.77
CA PHE A 171 23.43 14.22 -15.58
C PHE A 171 23.39 12.82 -16.19
N ILE A 172 22.54 11.92 -15.69
CA ILE A 172 22.41 10.56 -16.22
C ILE A 172 21.39 10.53 -17.38
N ASP A 173 20.36 11.38 -17.35
CA ASP A 173 19.29 11.43 -18.37
C ASP A 173 19.64 12.25 -19.63
N LYS A 174 20.75 12.99 -19.64
CA LYS A 174 21.19 13.84 -20.77
C LYS A 174 22.35 13.26 -21.58
N GLY A 175 22.66 11.98 -21.39
CA GLY A 175 23.72 11.27 -22.09
C GLY A 175 23.21 10.25 -23.10
N GLU A 176 22.31 10.65 -24.01
CA GLU A 176 22.03 9.96 -25.27
C GLU A 176 22.35 10.88 -26.46
#